data_AF-A0A086KP77-F1
#
_entry.id   AF-A0A086KP77-F1
#
_cell.length_a   1.000
_cell.length_b   1.000
_cell.length_c   1.000
_cell.angle_alpha   90.00
_cell.angle_beta   90.00
_cell.angle_gamma   90.00
#
_symmetry.space_group_name_H-M   'P 1'
#
loop_
_entity.id
_entity.type
_entity.pdbx_description
1 polymer ?
#
loop_
_entity_poly.entity_id
_entity_poly.type
_entity_poly.pdbx_seq_one_letter_code
_entity_poly.pdbx_strand_id
1 'polypeptide(L)'
;MFSTRSEYDRGVNTFSPEGRLFQVEYALGAIKLGSTAVGIQTKDGVILASERRITSCLLDHRSIQKIVEIDDHIACAMSGLIADARTLIDHARVECANHFFTYNEKMSIHSCIDSVADLALDFSDVSDGRRKKMMSRPFGVALLVAGVDDQGPSLWCADPSGTVTKYQAVAIGSAQEGAETMLQEQYSQSMSFEDAEALVLVVLRQVMEEKLNCNNVEVACVKTSDRKYHQYSSEELQALIDRLPAPTIPTATDLSSA
;
A
#
# COMPACT_ATOMS: atom_id res chain seq x y z
N MET A 1 24.15 7.15 -0.83
CA MET A 1 25.02 7.55 -1.95
C MET A 1 25.64 6.29 -2.53
N PHE A 2 24.96 5.62 -3.47
CA PHE A 2 25.48 4.41 -4.14
C PHE A 2 26.52 4.83 -5.17
N SER A 3 27.75 5.06 -4.72
CA SER A 3 28.84 5.60 -5.54
C SER A 3 29.87 4.52 -5.84
N THR A 4 29.45 3.51 -6.60
CA THR A 4 30.29 2.70 -7.51
C THR A 4 29.34 1.96 -8.45
N ARG A 5 29.20 2.42 -9.70
CA ARG A 5 28.51 1.65 -10.75
C ARG A 5 29.32 0.38 -11.02
N SER A 6 29.01 -0.68 -10.30
CA SER A 6 29.60 -2.00 -10.48
C SER A 6 29.05 -2.66 -11.74
N GLU A 7 29.80 -3.55 -12.39
CA GLU A 7 29.37 -4.24 -13.61
C GLU A 7 28.06 -5.03 -13.41
N TYR A 8 27.77 -5.42 -12.16
CA TYR A 8 26.60 -6.20 -11.76
C TYR A 8 25.26 -5.44 -11.82
N ASP A 9 25.27 -4.12 -12.03
CA ASP A 9 24.05 -3.31 -12.15
C ASP A 9 23.44 -3.37 -13.57
N ARG A 10 24.27 -3.65 -14.59
CA ARG A 10 23.86 -3.49 -16.00
C ARG A 10 22.82 -4.51 -16.47
N GLY A 11 22.83 -5.72 -15.90
CA GLY A 11 21.90 -6.78 -16.26
C GLY A 11 20.79 -6.91 -15.22
N VAL A 12 19.57 -7.17 -15.67
CA VAL A 12 18.41 -7.34 -14.78
C VAL A 12 18.56 -8.58 -13.89
N ASN A 13 19.12 -9.65 -14.46
CA ASN A 13 19.29 -10.95 -13.81
C ASN A 13 20.75 -11.23 -13.41
N THR A 14 21.50 -10.17 -13.06
CA THR A 14 22.90 -10.29 -12.64
C THR A 14 23.01 -10.24 -11.12
N PHE A 15 23.53 -11.32 -10.53
CA PHE A 15 23.81 -11.38 -9.09
C PHE A 15 25.07 -10.60 -8.72
N SER A 16 24.98 -9.83 -7.63
CA SER A 16 26.15 -9.25 -6.97
C SER A 16 26.97 -10.33 -6.24
N PRO A 17 28.22 -10.05 -5.85
CA PRO A 17 29.01 -10.95 -5.00
C PRO A 17 28.35 -11.31 -3.65
N GLU A 18 27.40 -10.49 -3.19
CA GLU A 18 26.60 -10.73 -1.99
C GLU A 18 25.34 -11.56 -2.25
N GLY A 19 25.09 -11.99 -3.50
CA GLY A 19 23.90 -12.75 -3.90
C GLY A 19 22.65 -11.91 -4.11
N ARG A 20 22.79 -10.59 -4.29
CA ARG A 20 21.65 -9.65 -4.43
C ARG A 20 21.43 -9.26 -5.89
N LEU A 21 20.17 -9.00 -6.25
CA LEU A 21 19.79 -8.42 -7.54
C LEU A 21 19.66 -6.90 -7.39
N PHE A 22 20.61 -6.14 -7.94
CA PHE A 22 20.62 -4.68 -7.76
C PHE A 22 19.41 -3.97 -8.39
N GLN A 23 18.83 -4.49 -9.49
CA GLN A 23 17.61 -3.91 -10.04
C GLN A 23 16.42 -3.97 -9.07
N VAL A 24 16.33 -5.02 -8.24
CA VAL A 24 15.30 -5.14 -7.19
C VAL A 24 15.58 -4.14 -6.07
N GLU A 25 16.83 -3.99 -5.66
CA GLU A 25 17.25 -3.00 -4.64
C GLU A 25 16.92 -1.56 -5.06
N TYR A 26 17.09 -1.23 -6.34
CA TYR A 26 16.70 0.08 -6.86
C TYR A 26 15.19 0.27 -6.91
N ALA A 27 14.44 -0.79 -7.25
CA ALA A 27 12.99 -0.75 -7.18
C ALA A 27 12.49 -0.54 -5.73
N LEU A 28 13.10 -1.22 -4.75
CA LEU A 28 12.85 -1.01 -3.32
C LEU A 28 13.15 0.44 -2.90
N GLY A 29 14.24 1.01 -3.41
CA GLY A 29 14.57 2.43 -3.22
C GLY A 29 13.52 3.38 -3.80
N ALA A 30 12.91 3.04 -4.93
CA ALA A 30 11.89 3.87 -5.59
C ALA A 30 10.57 3.94 -4.80
N ILE A 31 10.21 2.89 -4.05
CA ILE A 31 9.01 2.88 -3.20
C ILE A 31 9.08 3.98 -2.14
N LYS A 32 10.27 4.21 -1.58
CA LYS A 32 10.52 5.26 -0.57
C LYS A 32 10.32 6.68 -1.12
N LEU A 33 10.08 6.87 -2.41
CA LEU A 33 9.74 8.17 -2.99
C LEU A 33 8.23 8.40 -3.11
N GLY A 34 7.43 7.35 -2.93
CA GLY A 34 5.97 7.43 -2.98
C GLY A 34 5.36 8.14 -1.77
N SER A 35 4.11 8.57 -1.91
CA SER A 35 3.32 9.08 -0.78
C SER A 35 3.09 7.98 0.25
N THR A 36 2.98 8.37 1.51
CA THR A 36 2.84 7.39 2.60
C THR A 36 1.44 6.77 2.59
N ALA A 37 1.38 5.46 2.79
CA ALA A 37 0.14 4.73 3.03
C ALA A 37 0.29 3.84 4.26
N VAL A 38 -0.78 3.71 5.03
CA VAL A 38 -0.83 3.00 6.30
C VAL A 38 -2.00 2.04 6.26
N GLY A 39 -1.79 0.80 6.74
CA GLY A 39 -2.85 -0.18 6.92
C GLY A 39 -2.86 -0.71 8.34
N ILE A 40 -4.06 -0.94 8.88
CA ILE A 40 -4.28 -1.58 10.19
C ILE A 40 -5.36 -2.65 10.06
N GLN A 41 -5.07 -3.82 10.61
CA GLN A 41 -5.98 -4.94 10.74
C GLN A 41 -6.48 -5.04 12.19
N THR A 42 -7.81 -5.00 12.34
CA THR A 42 -8.51 -5.26 13.61
C THR A 42 -9.30 -6.56 13.49
N LYS A 43 -10.07 -6.91 14.53
CA LYS A 43 -10.99 -8.05 14.50
C LYS A 43 -12.25 -7.74 13.67
N ASP A 44 -12.65 -6.48 13.65
CA ASP A 44 -13.90 -6.02 13.04
C ASP A 44 -13.72 -5.58 11.59
N GLY A 45 -12.49 -5.51 11.10
CA GLY A 45 -12.19 -5.21 9.70
C GLY A 45 -10.73 -4.82 9.46
N VAL A 46 -10.52 -4.24 8.30
CA VAL A 46 -9.24 -3.64 7.91
C VAL A 46 -9.48 -2.21 7.44
N ILE A 47 -8.52 -1.33 7.72
CA ILE A 47 -8.55 0.06 7.30
C ILE A 47 -7.24 0.44 6.62
N LEU A 48 -7.35 1.18 5.53
CA LEU A 48 -6.26 1.74 4.77
C LEU A 48 -6.40 3.27 4.76
N ALA A 49 -5.30 3.97 4.95
CA ALA A 49 -5.22 5.42 4.79
C ALA A 49 -4.01 5.80 3.95
N SER A 50 -4.13 6.80 3.09
CA SER A 50 -3.02 7.27 2.26
C SER A 50 -3.01 8.78 2.10
N GLU A 51 -1.81 9.33 2.05
CA GLU A 51 -1.54 10.73 1.71
C GLU A 51 -1.74 10.97 0.21
N ARG A 52 -2.56 11.98 -0.13
CA ARG A 52 -2.67 12.57 -1.47
C ARG A 52 -1.84 13.84 -1.54
N ARG A 53 -0.69 13.78 -2.21
CA ARG A 53 0.16 14.95 -2.46
C ARG A 53 -0.44 15.84 -3.54
N ILE A 54 -1.04 16.95 -3.13
CA ILE A 54 -1.61 17.96 -4.03
C ILE A 54 -0.53 19.01 -4.31
N THR A 55 0.18 18.87 -5.42
CA THR A 55 1.32 19.75 -5.77
C THR A 55 0.89 21.08 -6.40
N SER A 56 -0.37 21.21 -6.82
CA SER A 56 -0.89 22.38 -7.50
C SER A 56 -2.36 22.61 -7.19
N CYS A 57 -2.77 23.86 -7.03
CA CYS A 57 -4.18 24.25 -6.88
C CYS A 57 -5.04 23.99 -8.12
N LEU A 58 -4.41 23.75 -9.28
CA LEU A 58 -5.10 23.41 -10.53
C LEU A 58 -5.44 21.91 -10.62
N LEU A 59 -4.92 21.11 -9.69
CA LEU A 59 -5.11 19.67 -9.68
C LEU A 59 -6.46 19.34 -9.05
N ASP A 60 -7.28 18.57 -9.77
CA ASP A 60 -8.47 17.96 -9.17
C ASP A 60 -8.06 16.78 -8.29
N HIS A 61 -8.06 17.00 -6.99
CA HIS A 61 -7.63 16.02 -5.99
C HIS A 61 -8.43 14.71 -6.06
N ARG A 62 -9.67 14.72 -6.57
CA ARG A 62 -10.51 13.52 -6.72
C ARG A 62 -9.98 12.57 -7.79
N SER A 63 -9.19 13.07 -8.73
CA SER A 63 -8.56 12.25 -9.78
C SER A 63 -7.35 11.45 -9.29
N ILE A 64 -6.77 11.82 -8.13
CA ILE A 64 -5.67 11.08 -7.52
C ILE A 64 -6.26 10.05 -6.55
N GLN A 65 -6.36 8.81 -7.01
CA GLN A 65 -6.72 7.67 -6.18
C GLN A 65 -5.46 6.87 -5.84
N LYS A 66 -5.23 6.68 -4.55
CA LYS A 66 -4.15 5.88 -3.97
C LYS A 66 -4.65 4.61 -3.32
N ILE A 67 -5.93 4.58 -2.95
CA ILE A 67 -6.62 3.40 -2.47
C ILE A 67 -7.69 3.05 -3.51
N VAL A 68 -7.69 1.81 -3.96
CA VAL A 68 -8.60 1.34 -5.00
C VAL A 68 -9.19 -0.01 -4.62
N GLU A 69 -10.36 -0.29 -5.18
CA GLU A 69 -11.02 -1.59 -5.10
C GLU A 69 -10.41 -2.57 -6.11
N ILE A 70 -10.09 -3.79 -5.66
CA ILE A 70 -9.73 -4.93 -6.53
C ILE A 70 -10.95 -5.82 -6.75
N ASP A 71 -11.68 -6.14 -5.69
CA ASP A 71 -12.97 -6.85 -5.71
C ASP A 71 -13.80 -6.31 -4.54
N ASP A 72 -15.08 -6.65 -4.47
CA ASP A 72 -16.01 -6.14 -3.46
C ASP A 72 -15.43 -6.25 -2.04
N HIS A 73 -14.67 -7.31 -1.74
CA HIS A 73 -14.11 -7.61 -0.42
C HIS A 73 -12.60 -7.32 -0.29
N ILE A 74 -11.96 -6.76 -1.32
CA ILE A 74 -10.51 -6.51 -1.38
C ILE A 74 -10.21 -5.08 -1.81
N ALA A 75 -9.52 -4.35 -0.94
CA ALA A 75 -8.96 -3.03 -1.18
C ALA A 75 -7.43 -3.09 -1.38
N CYS A 76 -6.88 -2.14 -2.11
CA CYS A 76 -5.45 -2.01 -2.28
C CYS A 76 -5.00 -0.55 -2.20
N ALA A 77 -4.02 -0.27 -1.33
CA ALA A 77 -3.29 0.98 -1.30
C ALA A 77 -1.91 0.81 -1.97
N MET A 78 -1.44 1.85 -2.66
CA MET A 78 -0.21 1.78 -3.45
C MET A 78 0.78 2.89 -3.11
N SER A 79 2.07 2.56 -3.06
CA SER A 79 3.16 3.54 -2.94
C SER A 79 4.34 3.24 -3.85
N GLY A 80 5.01 4.28 -4.35
CA GLY A 80 6.01 4.22 -5.42
C GLY A 80 5.45 4.66 -6.76
N LEU A 81 5.80 3.96 -7.84
CA LEU A 81 5.39 4.28 -9.21
C LEU A 81 3.93 3.89 -9.46
N ILE A 82 3.02 4.87 -9.50
CA ILE A 82 1.57 4.65 -9.67
C ILE A 82 1.24 3.96 -11.02
N ALA A 83 2.00 4.24 -12.07
CA ALA A 83 1.79 3.62 -13.38
C ALA A 83 2.02 2.09 -13.34
N ASP A 84 3.02 1.66 -12.59
CA ASP A 84 3.33 0.26 -12.33
C ASP A 84 2.22 -0.38 -11.49
N ALA A 85 1.77 0.32 -10.44
CA ALA A 85 0.69 -0.12 -9.56
C ALA A 85 -0.59 -0.49 -10.33
N ARG A 86 -1.00 0.36 -11.29
CA ARG A 86 -2.22 0.12 -12.11
C ARG A 86 -2.15 -1.20 -12.87
N THR A 87 -0.99 -1.56 -13.39
CA THR A 87 -0.80 -2.83 -14.12
C THR A 87 -1.01 -4.03 -13.18
N LEU A 88 -0.45 -3.97 -11.97
CA LEU A 88 -0.61 -5.01 -10.96
C LEU A 88 -2.05 -5.12 -10.44
N ILE A 89 -2.72 -3.98 -10.22
CA ILE A 89 -4.10 -3.92 -9.78
C ILE A 89 -5.06 -4.46 -10.85
N ASP A 90 -4.86 -4.09 -12.11
CA ASP A 90 -5.70 -4.59 -13.21
C ASP A 90 -5.51 -6.10 -13.41
N HIS A 91 -4.29 -6.61 -13.22
CA HIS A 91 -4.04 -8.05 -13.16
C HIS A 91 -4.81 -8.71 -12.01
N ALA A 92 -4.73 -8.17 -10.79
CA ALA A 92 -5.44 -8.68 -9.62
C ALA A 92 -6.96 -8.74 -9.84
N ARG A 93 -7.54 -7.70 -10.46
CA ARG A 93 -8.97 -7.65 -10.82
C ARG A 93 -9.36 -8.76 -11.79
N VAL A 94 -8.56 -8.97 -12.82
CA VAL A 94 -8.79 -10.04 -13.81
C VAL A 94 -8.69 -11.41 -13.14
N GLU A 95 -7.69 -11.64 -12.29
CA GLU A 95 -7.54 -12.89 -11.57
C GLU A 95 -8.69 -13.16 -10.59
N CYS A 96 -9.16 -12.15 -9.85
CA CYS A 96 -10.33 -12.27 -8.98
C CYS A 96 -11.60 -12.63 -9.79
N ALA A 97 -11.83 -11.94 -10.91
CA ALA A 97 -12.96 -12.22 -11.78
C ALA A 97 -12.89 -13.62 -12.42
N ASN A 98 -11.70 -14.05 -12.85
CA ASN A 98 -11.47 -15.39 -13.39
C ASN A 98 -11.68 -16.48 -12.35
N HIS A 99 -11.22 -16.25 -11.12
CA HIS A 99 -11.42 -17.16 -10.00
C HIS A 99 -12.91 -17.32 -9.70
N PHE A 100 -13.65 -16.21 -9.60
CA PHE A 100 -15.10 -16.24 -9.42
C PHE A 100 -15.81 -16.95 -10.58
N PHE A 101 -15.41 -16.69 -11.84
CA PHE A 101 -15.99 -17.36 -13.00
C PHE A 101 -15.75 -18.88 -12.99
N THR A 102 -14.58 -19.32 -12.53
CA THR A 102 -14.16 -20.73 -12.58
C THR A 102 -14.70 -21.54 -11.40
N TYR A 103 -14.62 -20.97 -10.20
CA TYR A 103 -14.91 -21.67 -8.94
C TYR A 103 -16.23 -21.23 -8.30
N ASN A 104 -16.85 -20.15 -8.79
CA ASN A 104 -18.08 -19.58 -8.25
C ASN A 104 -17.98 -19.22 -6.75
N GLU A 105 -16.80 -18.77 -6.33
CA GLU A 105 -16.51 -18.27 -4.98
C GLU A 105 -15.60 -17.03 -5.05
N LYS A 106 -15.58 -16.24 -3.98
CA LYS A 106 -14.72 -15.06 -3.90
C LYS A 106 -13.27 -15.50 -3.64
N MET A 107 -12.32 -14.93 -4.37
CA MET A 107 -10.91 -15.27 -4.24
C MET A 107 -10.38 -14.90 -2.84
N SER A 108 -9.58 -15.78 -2.24
CA SER A 108 -8.90 -15.45 -0.98
C SER A 108 -7.91 -14.30 -1.18
N ILE A 109 -7.71 -13.50 -0.12
CA ILE A 109 -6.82 -12.33 -0.20
C ILE A 109 -5.38 -12.78 -0.43
N HIS A 110 -4.98 -13.91 0.18
CA HIS A 110 -3.68 -14.53 -0.02
C HIS A 110 -3.45 -14.94 -1.47
N SER A 111 -4.41 -15.66 -2.08
CA SER A 111 -4.29 -16.05 -3.49
C SER A 111 -4.25 -14.83 -4.41
N CYS A 112 -5.01 -13.78 -4.10
CA CYS A 112 -4.98 -12.54 -4.88
C CYS A 112 -3.58 -11.91 -4.85
N ILE A 113 -2.97 -11.74 -3.66
CA ILE A 113 -1.66 -11.10 -3.57
C ILE A 113 -0.53 -11.98 -4.11
N ASP A 114 -0.61 -13.31 -3.97
CA ASP A 114 0.33 -14.25 -4.58
C ASP A 114 0.33 -14.12 -6.10
N SER A 115 -0.84 -14.01 -6.73
CA SER A 115 -0.95 -13.82 -8.18
C SER A 115 -0.27 -12.52 -8.65
N VAL A 116 -0.31 -11.48 -7.82
CA VAL A 116 0.33 -10.19 -8.08
C VAL A 116 1.85 -10.29 -7.90
N ALA A 117 2.30 -11.01 -6.88
CA ALA A 117 3.73 -11.24 -6.64
C ALA A 117 4.36 -12.08 -7.75
N ASP A 118 3.65 -13.10 -8.25
CA ASP A 118 4.08 -13.90 -9.39
C ASP A 118 4.28 -13.03 -10.64
N LEU A 119 3.33 -12.13 -10.94
CA LEU A 119 3.50 -11.16 -12.03
C LEU A 119 4.65 -10.19 -11.75
N ALA A 120 4.87 -9.80 -10.50
CA ALA A 120 5.95 -8.89 -10.14
C ALA A 120 7.35 -9.48 -10.41
N LEU A 121 7.48 -10.81 -10.42
CA LEU A 121 8.72 -11.55 -10.68
C LEU A 121 8.96 -11.92 -12.17
N ASP A 122 7.99 -11.63 -13.05
CA ASP A 122 8.05 -11.95 -14.49
C ASP A 122 9.09 -11.12 -15.29
N PHE A 123 9.96 -10.36 -14.62
CA PHE A 123 11.15 -9.74 -15.22
C PHE A 123 12.37 -10.66 -15.24
N SER A 124 12.34 -11.74 -14.47
CA SER A 124 13.38 -12.75 -14.49
C SER A 124 13.28 -13.56 -15.78
N ASP A 125 14.38 -13.74 -16.51
CA ASP A 125 14.45 -14.40 -17.85
C ASP A 125 14.08 -15.90 -17.82
N VAL A 126 13.44 -16.39 -16.76
CA VAL A 126 13.15 -17.81 -16.47
C VAL A 126 11.76 -18.23 -16.97
N SER A 127 11.31 -17.68 -18.11
CA SER A 127 10.02 -18.04 -18.70
C SER A 127 10.18 -19.11 -19.80
N ASP A 128 9.60 -20.29 -19.55
CA ASP A 128 9.49 -21.48 -20.43
C ASP A 128 8.61 -21.25 -21.68
N GLY A 129 8.80 -20.15 -22.42
CA GLY A 129 8.13 -19.85 -23.70
C GLY A 129 6.60 -19.68 -23.66
N ARG A 130 5.95 -19.84 -22.50
CA ARG A 130 4.49 -19.80 -22.34
C ARG A 130 3.93 -18.42 -22.02
N ARG A 131 4.76 -17.44 -21.64
CA ARG A 131 4.31 -16.11 -21.23
C ARG A 131 4.55 -15.08 -22.35
N LYS A 132 3.49 -14.36 -22.72
CA LYS A 132 3.37 -13.57 -23.96
C LYS A 132 4.14 -12.23 -23.93
N LYS A 133 4.59 -11.77 -22.75
CA LYS A 133 5.30 -10.49 -22.60
C LYS A 133 6.21 -10.55 -21.38
N MET A 134 7.52 -10.60 -21.61
CA MET A 134 8.51 -10.53 -20.54
C MET A 134 8.69 -9.08 -20.13
N MET A 135 8.67 -8.81 -18.82
CA MET A 135 8.89 -7.45 -18.32
C MET A 135 10.39 -7.16 -18.35
N SER A 136 10.78 -5.97 -18.81
CA SER A 136 12.20 -5.62 -18.94
C SER A 136 12.82 -5.08 -17.66
N ARG A 137 12.03 -4.92 -16.59
CA ARG A 137 12.44 -4.40 -15.28
C ARG A 137 11.45 -4.80 -14.18
N PRO A 138 11.87 -4.85 -12.91
CA PRO A 138 10.95 -4.97 -11.78
C PRO A 138 9.99 -3.77 -11.69
N PHE A 139 8.83 -4.01 -11.09
CA PHE A 139 7.87 -2.96 -10.77
C PHE A 139 8.39 -2.10 -9.60
N GLY A 140 8.32 -0.77 -9.70
CA GLY A 140 8.80 0.14 -8.66
C GLY A 140 7.72 0.53 -7.65
N VAL A 141 6.94 -0.43 -7.16
CA VAL A 141 5.75 -0.18 -6.32
C VAL A 141 5.65 -1.19 -5.19
N ALA A 142 5.24 -0.73 -4.01
CA ALA A 142 4.71 -1.59 -2.94
C ALA A 142 3.19 -1.47 -2.89
N LEU A 143 2.53 -2.60 -2.60
CA LEU A 143 1.08 -2.68 -2.46
C LEU A 143 0.73 -3.14 -1.05
N LEU A 144 -0.21 -2.44 -0.43
CA LEU A 144 -0.93 -2.93 0.75
C LEU A 144 -2.27 -3.46 0.29
N VAL A 145 -2.45 -4.77 0.33
CA VAL A 145 -3.71 -5.44 0.00
C VAL A 145 -4.42 -5.79 1.29
N ALA A 146 -5.63 -5.28 1.46
CA ALA A 146 -6.42 -5.47 2.66
C ALA A 146 -7.82 -5.93 2.28
N GLY A 147 -8.34 -6.94 2.96
CA GLY A 147 -9.71 -7.39 2.73
C GLY A 147 -10.26 -8.23 3.86
N VAL A 148 -11.47 -8.72 3.65
CA VAL A 148 -12.09 -9.73 4.51
C VAL A 148 -12.55 -10.90 3.66
N ASP A 149 -11.95 -12.06 3.86
CA ASP A 149 -12.38 -13.33 3.26
C ASP A 149 -12.91 -14.28 4.35
N ASP A 150 -13.07 -15.56 4.02
CA ASP A 150 -13.59 -16.56 4.96
C ASP A 150 -12.64 -16.87 6.13
N GLN A 151 -11.36 -16.49 6.03
CA GLN A 151 -10.40 -16.57 7.14
C GLN A 151 -10.43 -15.32 8.03
N GLY A 152 -11.25 -14.32 7.67
CA GLY A 152 -11.42 -13.07 8.38
C GLY A 152 -10.62 -11.90 7.79
N PRO A 153 -10.52 -10.77 8.51
CA PRO A 153 -9.77 -9.61 8.05
C PRO A 153 -8.29 -9.92 7.93
N SER A 154 -7.67 -9.52 6.82
CA SER A 154 -6.22 -9.64 6.65
C SER A 154 -5.62 -8.47 5.87
N LEU A 155 -4.41 -8.12 6.25
CA LEU A 155 -3.59 -7.07 5.64
C LEU A 155 -2.28 -7.70 5.19
N TRP A 156 -1.95 -7.51 3.92
CA TRP A 156 -0.77 -8.06 3.28
C TRP A 156 0.01 -6.96 2.59
N CYS A 157 1.33 -7.06 2.62
CA CYS A 157 2.23 -6.19 1.87
C CYS A 157 2.95 -7.02 0.82
N ALA A 158 2.97 -6.53 -0.42
CA ALA A 158 3.81 -7.04 -1.50
C ALA A 158 4.78 -5.95 -1.93
N ASP A 159 6.05 -6.32 -2.09
CA ASP A 159 7.10 -5.44 -2.57
C ASP A 159 7.73 -5.95 -3.89
N PRO A 160 8.54 -5.13 -4.59
CA PRO A 160 9.18 -5.46 -5.86
C PRO A 160 10.09 -6.68 -5.85
N SER A 161 10.47 -7.19 -4.68
CA SER A 161 11.24 -8.43 -4.57
C SER A 161 10.39 -9.68 -4.78
N GLY A 162 9.07 -9.53 -4.89
CA GLY A 162 8.11 -10.64 -4.92
C GLY A 162 7.82 -11.20 -3.52
N THR A 163 8.34 -10.57 -2.46
CA THR A 163 8.05 -10.97 -1.09
C THR A 163 6.64 -10.52 -0.72
N VAL A 164 5.85 -11.48 -0.23
CA VAL A 164 4.50 -11.27 0.29
C VAL A 164 4.52 -11.55 1.78
N THR A 165 4.11 -10.56 2.59
CA THR A 165 4.12 -10.69 4.05
C THR A 165 2.80 -10.21 4.66
N LYS A 166 2.25 -11.00 5.59
CA LYS A 166 1.05 -10.66 6.36
C LYS A 166 1.41 -9.76 7.54
N TYR A 167 0.66 -8.68 7.74
CA TYR A 167 0.87 -7.73 8.83
C TYR A 167 -0.40 -7.50 9.65
N GLN A 168 -0.19 -7.12 10.91
CA GLN A 168 -1.24 -6.59 11.78
C GLN A 168 -1.42 -5.08 11.56
N ALA A 169 -0.31 -4.36 11.39
CA ALA A 169 -0.28 -2.98 10.96
C ALA A 169 1.04 -2.76 10.22
N VAL A 170 1.02 -1.98 9.15
CA VAL A 170 2.22 -1.69 8.33
C VAL A 170 2.05 -0.36 7.59
N ALA A 171 3.16 0.31 7.31
CA ALA A 171 3.20 1.50 6.49
C ALA A 171 4.14 1.30 5.30
N ILE A 172 3.84 1.93 4.16
CA ILE A 172 4.69 1.97 2.97
C ILE A 172 4.85 3.41 2.49
N GLY A 173 5.92 3.66 1.71
CA GLY A 173 6.19 4.97 1.11
C GLY A 173 7.25 5.76 1.86
N SER A 174 7.32 7.07 1.60
CA SER A 174 8.46 7.88 2.00
C SER A 174 8.67 8.02 3.50
N ALA A 175 7.60 7.98 4.28
CA ALA A 175 7.68 8.10 5.74
C ALA A 175 7.37 6.80 6.48
N GLN A 176 7.58 5.64 5.82
CA GLN A 176 7.28 4.33 6.40
C GLN A 176 8.00 4.10 7.73
N GLU A 177 9.28 4.48 7.87
CA GLU A 177 10.08 4.21 9.08
C GLU A 177 9.51 4.96 10.31
N GLY A 178 9.10 6.22 10.13
CA GLY A 178 8.46 7.01 11.19
C GLY A 178 7.04 6.53 11.51
N ALA A 179 6.29 6.13 10.49
CA ALA A 179 4.94 5.59 10.66
C ALA A 179 4.96 4.24 11.40
N GLU A 180 5.87 3.33 11.04
CA GLU A 180 6.05 2.03 11.68
C GLU A 180 6.40 2.16 13.16
N THR A 181 7.27 3.11 13.53
CA THR A 181 7.63 3.36 14.92
C THR A 181 6.40 3.68 15.76
N MET A 182 5.53 4.58 15.28
CA MET A 182 4.29 4.92 15.99
C MET A 182 3.29 3.77 16.02
N LEU A 183 3.18 3.00 14.93
CA LEU A 183 2.31 1.82 14.89
C LEU A 183 2.76 0.80 15.94
N GLN A 184 4.07 0.55 16.08
CA GLN A 184 4.59 -0.37 17.08
C GLN A 184 4.28 0.06 18.53
N GLU A 185 4.25 1.36 18.80
CA GLU A 185 3.97 1.90 20.13
C GLU A 185 2.48 1.95 20.49
N GLN A 186 1.62 2.25 19.51
CA GLN A 186 0.20 2.57 19.76
C GLN A 186 -0.76 1.46 19.33
N TYR A 187 -0.34 0.53 18.47
CA TYR A 187 -1.18 -0.58 18.03
C TYR A 187 -1.44 -1.58 19.16
N SER A 188 -2.66 -2.11 19.21
CA SER A 188 -3.01 -3.26 20.03
C SER A 188 -3.95 -4.19 19.28
N GLN A 189 -3.75 -5.50 19.42
CA GLN A 189 -4.61 -6.51 18.79
C GLN A 189 -6.06 -6.48 19.29
N SER A 190 -6.32 -5.86 20.44
CA SER A 190 -7.66 -5.69 21.02
C SER A 190 -8.28 -4.32 20.74
N MET A 191 -7.66 -3.49 19.90
CA MET A 191 -8.20 -2.17 19.59
C MET A 191 -9.53 -2.25 18.84
N SER A 192 -10.41 -1.28 19.08
CA SER A 192 -11.66 -1.15 18.34
C SER A 192 -11.40 -0.68 16.91
N PHE A 193 -12.41 -0.83 16.04
CA PHE A 193 -12.32 -0.30 14.68
C PHE A 193 -12.22 1.23 14.68
N GLU A 194 -12.97 1.91 15.56
CA GLU A 194 -12.95 3.37 15.73
C GLU A 194 -11.58 3.87 16.22
N ASP A 195 -10.93 3.14 17.12
CA ASP A 195 -9.56 3.47 17.56
C ASP A 195 -8.57 3.30 16.40
N ALA A 196 -8.78 2.32 15.52
CA ALA A 196 -7.95 2.12 14.33
C ALA A 196 -8.15 3.23 13.30
N GLU A 197 -9.37 3.71 13.09
CA GLU A 197 -9.68 4.92 12.30
C GLU A 197 -8.92 6.14 12.81
N ALA A 198 -8.93 6.37 14.12
CA ALA A 198 -8.20 7.47 14.72
C ALA A 198 -6.68 7.27 14.56
N LEU A 199 -6.17 6.06 14.81
CA LEU A 199 -4.74 5.77 14.78
C LEU A 199 -4.14 5.96 13.39
N VAL A 200 -4.78 5.48 12.31
CA VAL A 200 -4.24 5.67 10.95
C VAL A 200 -4.12 7.15 10.58
N LEU A 201 -5.08 7.98 11.00
CA LEU A 201 -5.04 9.43 10.75
C LEU A 201 -4.03 10.15 11.65
N VAL A 202 -3.87 9.73 12.91
CA VAL A 202 -2.83 10.28 13.80
C VAL A 202 -1.44 9.99 13.24
N VAL A 203 -1.21 8.75 12.80
CA VAL A 203 0.06 8.34 12.17
C VAL A 203 0.32 9.17 10.92
N LEU A 204 -0.65 9.29 10.01
CA LEU A 204 -0.50 10.14 8.82
C LEU A 204 -0.23 11.60 9.17
N ARG A 205 -0.99 12.19 10.10
CA ARG A 205 -0.82 13.59 10.52
C ARG A 205 0.59 13.88 11.03
N GLN A 206 1.23 12.92 11.69
CA GLN A 206 2.57 13.11 12.24
C GLN A 206 3.66 13.02 11.17
N VAL A 207 3.47 12.19 10.14
CA VAL A 207 4.47 11.97 9.09
C VAL A 207 4.28 12.83 7.84
N MET A 208 3.10 13.45 7.69
CA MET A 208 2.81 14.37 6.60
C MET A 208 3.50 15.73 6.81
N GLU A 209 3.99 16.30 5.72
CA GLU A 209 4.56 17.67 5.71
C GLU A 209 3.46 18.73 5.79
N GLU A 210 2.30 18.47 5.17
CA GLU A 210 1.14 19.36 5.17
C GLU A 210 0.15 19.05 6.29
N LYS A 211 -0.61 20.06 6.71
CA LYS A 211 -1.72 19.87 7.65
C LYS A 211 -2.78 18.95 7.05
N LEU A 212 -3.11 17.90 7.79
CA LEU A 212 -4.13 16.93 7.41
C LEU A 212 -5.50 17.60 7.22
N ASN A 213 -6.14 17.33 6.09
CA ASN A 213 -7.49 17.77 5.75
C ASN A 213 -8.20 16.74 4.86
N CYS A 214 -9.49 16.94 4.58
CA CYS A 214 -10.30 15.99 3.80
C CYS A 214 -9.91 15.90 2.30
N ASN A 215 -9.09 16.82 1.77
CA ASN A 215 -8.66 16.81 0.38
C ASN A 215 -7.32 16.07 0.19
N ASN A 216 -6.41 16.16 1.17
CA ASN A 216 -5.07 15.59 1.09
C ASN A 216 -4.92 14.19 1.72
N VAL A 217 -6.02 13.60 2.20
CA VAL A 217 -6.04 12.22 2.71
C VAL A 217 -7.13 11.42 2.05
N GLU A 218 -6.87 10.13 1.88
CA GLU A 218 -7.81 9.11 1.45
C GLU A 218 -7.89 8.01 2.51
N VAL A 219 -9.11 7.58 2.86
CA VAL A 219 -9.34 6.45 3.76
C VAL A 219 -10.35 5.51 3.11
N ALA A 220 -10.10 4.22 3.22
CA ALA A 220 -11.07 3.20 2.87
C ALA A 220 -10.98 2.03 3.85
N CYS A 221 -12.06 1.29 3.99
CA CYS A 221 -12.10 0.10 4.82
C CYS A 221 -12.84 -1.05 4.17
N VAL A 222 -12.63 -2.23 4.74
CA VAL A 222 -13.46 -3.41 4.53
C VAL A 222 -13.82 -3.94 5.91
N LYS A 223 -15.10 -3.88 6.29
CA LYS A 223 -15.56 -4.35 7.60
C LYS A 223 -15.98 -5.82 7.52
N THR A 224 -15.82 -6.54 8.62
CA THR A 224 -16.24 -7.94 8.72
C THR A 224 -17.76 -8.09 8.61
N SER A 225 -18.52 -7.05 8.97
CA SER A 225 -19.99 -7.04 8.96
C SER A 225 -20.60 -7.07 7.56
N ASP A 226 -20.03 -6.31 6.62
CA ASP A 226 -20.54 -6.18 5.25
C ASP A 226 -19.66 -6.89 4.22
N ARG A 227 -18.39 -7.13 4.54
CA ARG A 227 -17.35 -7.66 3.63
C ARG A 227 -17.30 -6.87 2.33
N LYS A 228 -17.50 -5.55 2.44
CA LYS A 228 -17.54 -4.65 1.28
C LYS A 228 -16.54 -3.51 1.43
N TYR A 229 -15.91 -3.17 0.32
CA TYR A 229 -15.10 -1.98 0.18
C TYR A 229 -15.97 -0.74 0.39
N HIS A 230 -15.55 0.10 1.33
CA HIS A 230 -16.14 1.41 1.58
C HIS A 230 -15.06 2.48 1.54
N GLN A 231 -15.14 3.37 0.56
CA GLN A 231 -14.31 4.56 0.48
C GLN A 231 -14.99 5.72 1.23
N TYR A 232 -14.24 6.39 2.10
CA TYR A 232 -14.81 7.43 2.95
C TYR A 232 -15.06 8.68 2.13
N SER A 233 -16.26 9.22 2.25
CA SER A 233 -16.65 10.51 1.68
C SER A 233 -15.94 11.67 2.38
N SER A 234 -15.91 12.84 1.74
CA SER A 234 -15.32 14.04 2.35
C SER A 234 -15.99 14.43 3.68
N GLU A 235 -17.28 14.13 3.84
CA GLU A 235 -18.04 14.40 5.07
C GLU A 235 -17.64 13.45 6.20
N GLU A 236 -17.54 12.14 5.92
CA GLU A 236 -17.07 11.14 6.88
C GLU A 236 -15.63 11.41 7.31
N LEU A 237 -14.75 11.77 6.35
CA LEU A 237 -13.37 12.16 6.63
C LEU A 237 -13.33 13.39 7.52
N GLN A 238 -14.09 14.44 7.22
CA GLN A 238 -14.11 15.64 8.06
C GLN A 238 -14.57 15.31 9.49
N ALA A 239 -15.62 14.51 9.64
CA ALA A 239 -16.12 14.08 10.94
C ALA A 239 -15.11 13.22 11.72
N LEU A 240 -14.26 12.43 11.04
CA LEU A 240 -13.15 11.71 11.67
C LEU A 240 -12.05 12.67 12.11
N ILE A 241 -11.66 13.61 11.24
CA ILE A 241 -10.59 14.58 11.49
C ILE A 241 -10.94 15.45 12.71
N ASP A 242 -12.18 15.91 12.80
CA ASP A 242 -12.66 16.74 13.90
C ASP A 242 -12.69 15.99 15.25
N ARG A 243 -12.75 14.65 15.21
CA ARG A 243 -12.69 13.78 16.40
C ARG A 243 -11.26 13.49 16.87
N LEU A 244 -10.24 13.79 16.06
CA LEU A 244 -8.85 13.46 16.41
C LEU A 244 -8.38 14.26 17.64
N PRO A 245 -7.62 13.63 18.55
CA PRO A 245 -7.01 14.34 19.65
C PRO A 245 -6.03 15.40 19.14
N ALA A 246 -5.78 16.44 19.94
CA ALA A 246 -4.76 17.44 19.63
C ALA A 246 -3.40 16.77 19.34
N PRO A 247 -2.54 17.35 18.49
CA PRO A 247 -1.23 16.79 18.20
C PRO A 247 -0.42 16.66 19.51
N THR A 248 0.04 15.45 19.82
CA THR A 248 0.84 15.16 21.02
C THR A 248 2.33 15.43 20.82
N ILE A 249 2.79 15.49 19.57
CA ILE A 249 4.16 15.77 19.15
C ILE A 249 4.09 16.96 18.16
N PRO A 250 5.10 17.86 18.13
CA PRO A 250 5.19 18.87 17.08
C PRO A 250 5.12 18.18 15.71
N THR A 251 4.19 18.63 14.88
CA THR A 251 4.08 18.14 13.51
C THR A 251 5.29 18.58 12.69
N ALA A 252 5.57 17.93 11.55
CA ALA A 252 6.65 18.35 10.65
C ALA A 252 6.56 19.84 10.27
N THR A 253 5.34 20.37 10.14
CA THR A 253 5.05 21.79 9.99
C THR A 253 5.60 22.66 11.13
N ASP A 254 5.43 22.24 12.38
CA ASP A 254 5.85 23.02 13.55
C ASP A 254 7.39 23.14 13.60
N LEU A 255 8.10 22.08 13.18
CA LEU A 255 9.56 22.04 13.10
C LEU A 255 10.14 22.87 11.94
N SER A 256 9.39 23.06 10.85
CA SER A 256 9.80 23.88 9.69
C SER A 256 9.67 25.39 9.92
N SER A 257 8.90 25.79 10.95
CA SER A 257 8.61 27.18 11.30
C SER A 257 9.49 27.75 12.43
N ALA A 258 10.41 26.93 12.96
CA ALA A 258 11.39 27.29 13.99
C ALA A 258 12.79 27.42 13.37
#